data_AF-A0A8T4SYY1-F1
#
_entry.id   AF-A0A8T4SYY1-F1
#
_cell.length_a   1.000
_cell.length_b   1.000
_cell.length_c   1.000
_cell.angle_alpha   90.00
_cell.angle_beta   90.00
_cell.angle_gamma   90.00
#
_symmetry.space_group_name_H-M   'P 1'
#
loop_
_entity.id
_entity.type
_entity.pdbx_description
1 polymer ?
#
loop_
_entity_poly.entity_id
_entity_poly.type
_entity_poly.pdbx_seq_one_letter_code
_entity_poly.pdbx_strand_id
1 'polypeptide(L)' 'MKKRLTATEEFEIMKLVLDKFLWLGFIIMAFGLYKMYTATMQEGITFIAAGAIVLVIFLWLIVKEFEVLK' A
#
# COMPACT_ATOMS: atom_id res chain seq x y z
N MET A 1 -21.47 17.64 -15.41
CA MET A 1 -22.16 16.97 -14.29
C MET A 1 -21.19 15.99 -13.64
N LYS A 2 -20.79 16.20 -12.38
CA LYS A 2 -19.99 15.20 -11.66
C LYS A 2 -20.90 14.00 -11.39
N LYS A 3 -20.59 12.83 -11.98
CA LYS A 3 -21.31 11.59 -11.65
C LYS A 3 -21.03 11.27 -10.18
N ARG A 4 -22.10 11.20 -9.37
CA ARG A 4 -22.02 10.60 -8.03
C ARG A 4 -22.01 9.10 -8.23
N LEU A 5 -20.99 8.44 -7.70
CA LEU A 5 -20.87 6.99 -7.73
C LEU A 5 -21.87 6.41 -6.73
N THR A 6 -22.38 5.23 -7.04
CA THR A 6 -23.14 4.42 -6.09
C THR A 6 -22.18 3.81 -5.06
N ALA A 7 -22.66 3.51 -3.85
CA ALA A 7 -21.82 2.93 -2.79
C ALA A 7 -21.09 1.64 -3.23
N THR A 8 -21.68 0.88 -4.15
CA THR A 8 -21.07 -0.31 -4.76
C THR A 8 -19.87 0.04 -5.63
N GLU A 9 -19.98 1.07 -6.47
CA GLU A 9 -18.88 1.55 -7.32
C GLU A 9 -17.74 2.14 -6.48
N GLU A 10 -18.04 2.85 -5.38
CA GLU A 10 -17.04 3.36 -4.45
C GLU A 10 -16.24 2.24 -3.78
N PHE A 11 -16.93 1.16 -3.36
CA PHE A 11 -16.28 -0.03 -2.81
C PHE A 11 -15.37 -0.74 -3.84
N GLU A 12 -15.79 -0.83 -5.10
CA GLU A 12 -14.97 -1.40 -6.16
C GLU A 12 -13.72 -0.58 -6.45
N ILE A 13 -13.84 0.74 -6.49
CA ILE A 13 -12.70 1.64 -6.63
C ILE A 13 -11.75 1.50 -5.45
N MET A 14 -12.25 1.42 -4.22
CA MET A 14 -11.41 1.22 -3.04
C MET A 14 -10.58 -0.07 -3.13
N LYS A 15 -11.18 -1.19 -3.60
CA LYS A 15 -10.44 -2.45 -3.82
C LYS A 15 -9.34 -2.28 -4.87
N LEU A 16 -9.62 -1.61 -5.98
CA LEU A 16 -8.63 -1.33 -7.02
C LEU A 16 -7.50 -0.42 -6.53
N VAL A 17 -7.83 0.54 -5.66
CA VAL A 17 -6.86 1.45 -5.06
C VAL A 17 -5.99 0.72 -4.05
N LEU A 18 -6.57 -0.13 -3.19
CA LEU A 18 -5.85 -0.98 -2.25
C LEU A 18 -4.83 -1.86 -2.97
N ASP A 19 -5.22 -2.51 -4.08
CA ASP A 19 -4.31 -3.36 -4.86
C ASP A 19 -3.09 -2.57 -5.36
N LYS A 20 -3.31 -1.39 -5.96
CA LYS A 20 -2.23 -0.52 -6.45
C LYS A 20 -1.28 -0.06 -5.34
N PHE A 21 -1.79 0.22 -4.14
CA PHE A 21 -0.94 0.58 -2.99
C PHE A 21 -0.16 -0.62 -2.44
N LEU A 22 -0.78 -1.81 -2.46
CA LEU A 22 -0.12 -3.04 -2.05
C LEU A 22 1.09 -3.34 -2.94
N TRP A 23 0.95 -3.13 -4.25
CA TRP A 23 2.05 -3.23 -5.21
C TRP A 23 3.23 -2.31 -4.88
N LEU A 24 2.97 -1.10 -4.39
CA LEU A 24 4.02 -0.14 -4.04
C LEU A 24 4.88 -0.64 -2.87
N GLY A 25 4.25 -1.11 -1.79
CA GLY A 25 4.96 -1.72 -0.67
C GLY A 25 5.67 -3.02 -1.06
N PHE A 26 5.02 -3.85 -1.90
CA PHE A 26 5.60 -5.09 -2.39
C PHE A 26 6.90 -4.85 -3.17
N ILE A 27 6.92 -3.87 -4.07
CA ILE A 27 8.13 -3.52 -4.85
C ILE A 27 9.27 -3.08 -3.92
N ILE A 28 8.97 -2.25 -2.90
CA ILE A 28 9.98 -1.80 -1.93
C ILE A 28 10.55 -2.98 -1.14
N MET A 29 9.69 -3.90 -0.68
CA MET A 29 10.13 -5.10 0.05
C MET A 29 10.94 -6.04 -0.85
N ALA A 30 10.51 -6.25 -2.10
CA ALA A 30 11.25 -7.04 -3.08
C ALA A 30 12.64 -6.43 -3.38
N PHE A 31 12.72 -5.10 -3.45
CA PHE A 31 14.00 -4.40 -3.57
C PHE A 31 14.88 -4.59 -2.33
N GLY A 32 14.27 -4.59 -1.13
CA GLY A 32 14.99 -4.90 0.10
C GLY A 32 15.58 -6.31 0.09
N LEU A 33 14.84 -7.31 -0.40
CA LEU A 33 15.37 -8.68 -0.60
C LEU A 33 16.55 -8.69 -1.60
N TYR A 34 16.45 -7.95 -2.71
CA TYR A 34 17.56 -7.80 -3.65
C TYR A 34 18.79 -7.15 -3.02
N LYS A 35 18.61 -6.18 -2.11
CA LYS A 35 19.69 -5.53 -1.36
C LYS A 35 20.35 -6.46 -0.34
N MET A 36 19.61 -7.39 0.27
CA MET A 36 20.21 -8.43 1.12
C MET A 36 21.17 -9.30 0.31
N TYR A 37 20.87 -9.57 -0.96
CA TYR A 37 21.71 -10.38 -1.85
C TYR A 37 22.92 -9.60 -2.40
N THR A 38 22.77 -8.31 -2.70
CA THR A 38 23.80 -7.53 -3.42
C THR A 38 24.65 -6.61 -2.54
N ALA A 39 24.20 -6.28 -1.33
CA ALA A 39 24.87 -5.35 -0.44
C ALA A 39 25.04 -5.95 0.97
N THR A 40 24.21 -5.54 1.93
CA THR A 40 24.25 -6.05 3.30
C THR A 40 22.88 -6.47 3.78
N MET A 41 22.87 -7.45 4.69
CA MET A 41 21.66 -7.90 5.39
C MET A 41 20.93 -6.72 6.06
N GLN A 42 21.69 -5.81 6.70
CA GLN A 42 21.15 -4.64 7.39
C GLN A 42 20.44 -3.69 6.42
N GLU A 43 21.07 -3.36 5.29
CA GLU A 43 20.47 -2.48 4.27
C GLU A 43 19.16 -3.09 3.74
N GLY A 44 19.16 -4.38 3.42
CA GLY A 44 17.95 -5.05 2.96
C GLY A 44 16.81 -5.07 3.97
N ILE A 45 17.10 -5.35 5.25
CA ILE A 45 16.12 -5.28 6.34
C ILE A 45 15.56 -3.86 6.48
N THR A 46 16.39 -2.82 6.35
CA THR A 46 15.90 -1.43 6.42
C THR A 46 14.92 -1.09 5.30
N PHE A 47 15.15 -1.57 4.06
CA PHE A 47 14.21 -1.40 2.96
C PHE A 47 12.91 -2.18 3.16
N ILE A 48 12.98 -3.42 3.65
CA ILE A 48 11.79 -4.21 3.97
C ILE A 48 10.95 -3.53 5.07
N ALA A 49 11.61 -3.05 6.14
CA ALA A 49 10.94 -2.32 7.21
C ALA A 49 10.30 -1.03 6.70
N ALA A 50 10.96 -0.28 5.83
CA ALA A 50 10.39 0.90 5.19
C ALA A 50 9.15 0.56 4.34
N GLY A 51 9.20 -0.50 3.53
CA GLY A 51 8.06 -0.98 2.75
C GLY A 51 6.87 -1.38 3.63
N ALA A 52 7.13 -2.07 4.74
CA ALA A 52 6.10 -2.42 5.73
C ALA A 52 5.47 -1.18 6.37
N ILE A 53 6.26 -0.19 6.77
CA ILE A 53 5.76 1.08 7.34
C ILE A 53 4.86 1.80 6.33
N VAL A 54 5.27 1.88 5.06
CA VAL A 54 4.47 2.50 3.99
C VAL A 54 3.12 1.80 3.85
N LEU A 55 3.08 0.47 3.84
CA LEU A 55 1.84 -0.30 3.77
C LEU A 55 0.93 -0.05 4.97
N VAL A 56 1.49 0.02 6.18
CA VAL A 56 0.71 0.31 7.40
C VAL A 56 0.09 1.71 7.33
N ILE A 57 0.84 2.71 6.88
CA ILE A 57 0.33 4.08 6.71
C ILE A 57 -0.82 4.11 5.69
N PHE A 58 -0.65 3.44 4.54
CA PHE A 58 -1.70 3.38 3.52
C PHE A 58 -2.93 2.62 4.00
N LEU A 59 -2.75 1.49 4.69
CA LEU A 59 -3.86 0.75 5.29
C LEU A 59 -4.64 1.64 6.26
N TRP A 60 -3.94 2.38 7.13
CA TRP A 60 -4.57 3.30 8.07
C TRP A 60 -5.35 4.41 7.36
N LEU A 61 -4.78 5.00 6.31
CA LEU A 61 -5.47 5.99 5.47
C LEU A 61 -6.75 5.42 4.84
N ILE A 62 -6.69 4.22 4.28
CA ILE A 62 -7.83 3.57 3.61
C ILE A 62 -8.93 3.24 4.61
N VAL A 63 -8.59 2.67 5.78
CA VAL A 63 -9.58 2.36 6.83
C VAL A 63 -10.28 3.63 7.28
N LYS A 64 -9.52 4.73 7.46
CA LYS A 64 -10.08 6.03 7.85
C LYS A 64 -11.03 6.59 6.79
N GLU A 65 -10.67 6.51 5.52
CA GLU A 65 -11.55 6.93 4.41
C GLU A 65 -12.81 6.06 4.33
N PHE A 66 -12.69 4.75 4.58
CA PHE A 66 -13.84 3.84 4.60
C PHE A 66 -14.81 4.13 5.75
N GLU A 67 -14.29 4.45 6.95
CA GLU A 67 -15.14 4.86 8.09
C GLU A 67 -15.82 6.20 7.84
N VAL A 68 -15.19 7.12 7.11
CA VAL A 68 -15.81 8.41 6.73
C VAL A 68 -16.93 8.24 5.70
N LEU A 69 -16.86 7.21 4.85
CA LEU A 69 -17.89 6.91 3.86
C LEU A 69 -19.10 6.15 4.42
N LYS A 70 -19.00 5.59 5.64
CA LYS A 70 -20.05 4.80 6.28
C LYS A 70 -20.95 5.67 7.17
#